data_AF-A0A376MHL3-F1
#
_entry.id   AF-A0A376MHL3-F1
#
_cell.length_a   1.000
_cell.length_b   1.000
_cell.length_c   1.000
_cell.angle_alpha   90.00
_cell.angle_beta   90.00
_cell.angle_gamma   90.00
#
_symmetry.space_group_name_H-M   'P 1'
#
loop_
_entity.id
_entity.type
_entity.pdbx_description
1 polymer ?
#
loop_
_entity_poly.entity_id
_entity_poly.type
_entity_poly.pdbx_seq_one_letter_code
_entity_poly.pdbx_strand_id
1 'polypeptide(L)'
;MLMSIQNEMPGYNEMNQYLNQQGTGLTPAEMHGLISGMICGGNDDSSWLPLLHDLTNEGMAFGHELAQALRKMHSATSDALQDDGFLFQLYLPDGDDVSVFDRADALAGWVNHFLLGLGVTQPKLDKVTGETGEAIDDLRNIAQLGYDEDEDQEELEMSLEEIIEYVRVAALLCHDTFTHPQPTAPEVQNRLYTKNKKRKESVMSEISRQEFQRRRQALVEQMQPGSAALIFCCTRSNT
;
A
#
# COMPACT_ATOMS: atom_id res chain seq x y z
N MET A 1 4.04 -27.84 20.34
CA MET A 1 5.19 -26.95 20.13
C MET A 1 5.25 -26.69 18.63
N LEU A 2 4.45 -25.75 18.14
CA LEU A 2 4.49 -25.35 16.73
C LEU A 2 5.68 -24.38 16.62
N MET A 3 6.74 -24.82 15.96
CA MET A 3 7.80 -23.90 15.53
C MET A 3 7.14 -22.91 14.57
N SER A 4 6.96 -21.68 15.01
CA SER A 4 6.65 -20.55 14.15
C SER A 4 7.83 -20.42 13.19
N ILE A 5 7.70 -20.98 11.98
CA ILE A 5 8.56 -20.57 10.88
C ILE A 5 8.15 -19.13 10.65
N GLN A 6 8.93 -18.17 11.16
CA GLN A 6 8.80 -16.80 10.71
C GLN A 6 9.04 -16.85 9.20
N ASN A 7 8.00 -16.59 8.41
CA ASN A 7 8.13 -16.44 6.98
C ASN A 7 8.91 -15.15 6.75
N GLU A 8 10.22 -15.29 6.62
CA GLU A 8 11.12 -14.17 6.40
C GLU A 8 10.96 -13.66 4.97
N MET A 9 10.74 -12.35 4.83
CA MET A 9 10.69 -11.68 3.53
C MET A 9 12.06 -11.85 2.85
N PRO A 10 12.12 -12.25 1.56
CA PRO A 10 13.38 -12.29 0.81
C PRO A 10 14.09 -10.93 0.83
N GLY A 11 15.41 -10.92 0.62
CA GLY A 11 16.15 -9.66 0.50
C GLY A 11 15.82 -8.93 -0.81
N TYR A 12 15.70 -7.60 -0.77
CA TYR A 12 15.27 -6.79 -1.94
C TYR A 12 16.16 -7.01 -3.17
N ASN A 13 17.48 -6.97 -2.97
CA ASN A 13 18.46 -7.18 -4.04
C ASN A 13 18.45 -8.61 -4.60
N GLU A 14 18.24 -9.61 -3.75
CA GLU A 14 18.13 -11.02 -4.17
C GLU A 14 16.87 -11.20 -5.03
N MET A 15 15.73 -10.67 -4.58
CA MET A 15 14.48 -10.71 -5.32
C MET A 15 14.61 -10.01 -6.68
N ASN A 16 15.28 -8.86 -6.72
CA ASN A 16 15.54 -8.13 -7.96
C ASN A 16 16.38 -8.96 -8.94
N GLN A 17 17.39 -9.69 -8.46
CA GLN A 17 18.19 -10.57 -9.30
C GLN A 17 17.36 -11.70 -9.91
N TYR A 18 16.48 -12.35 -9.12
CA TYR A 18 15.62 -13.42 -9.62
C TYR A 18 14.62 -12.92 -10.67
N LEU A 19 13.99 -11.75 -10.46
CA LEU A 19 13.06 -11.15 -11.41
C LEU A 19 13.75 -10.79 -12.73
N ASN A 20 14.94 -10.20 -12.66
CA ASN A 20 15.74 -9.86 -13.84
C ASN A 20 16.20 -11.08 -14.62
N GLN A 21 16.62 -12.16 -13.94
CA GLN A 21 17.02 -13.41 -14.59
C GLN A 21 15.86 -14.09 -15.33
N GLN A 22 14.66 -14.02 -14.75
CA GLN A 22 13.44 -14.53 -15.38
C GLN A 22 12.98 -13.64 -16.54
N GLY A 23 13.28 -12.33 -16.50
CA GLY A 23 12.87 -11.36 -17.50
C GLY A 23 11.42 -10.89 -17.35
N THR A 24 10.91 -10.81 -16.12
CA THR A 24 9.51 -10.41 -15.85
C THR A 24 9.22 -8.95 -16.21
N GLY A 25 10.24 -8.09 -16.22
CA GLY A 25 10.08 -6.65 -16.39
C GLY A 25 9.51 -5.93 -15.16
N LEU A 26 9.34 -6.64 -14.04
CA LEU A 26 8.86 -6.07 -12.77
C LEU A 26 10.01 -5.90 -11.78
N THR A 27 9.94 -4.83 -11.00
CA THR A 27 10.75 -4.61 -9.80
C THR A 27 10.22 -5.43 -8.62
N PRO A 28 11.03 -5.61 -7.55
CA PRO A 28 10.54 -6.28 -6.34
C PRO A 28 9.36 -5.56 -5.68
N ALA A 29 9.35 -4.22 -5.71
CA ALA A 29 8.24 -3.42 -5.18
C ALA A 29 6.93 -3.69 -5.95
N GLU A 30 6.98 -3.67 -7.29
CA GLU A 30 5.82 -3.98 -8.13
C GLU A 30 5.30 -5.40 -7.91
N MET A 31 6.21 -6.38 -7.82
CA MET A 31 5.84 -7.77 -7.54
C MET A 31 5.16 -7.92 -6.18
N HIS A 32 5.69 -7.26 -5.14
CA HIS A 32 5.07 -7.25 -3.82
C HIS A 32 3.73 -6.52 -3.81
N GLY A 33 3.59 -5.42 -4.56
CA GLY A 33 2.33 -4.71 -4.76
C GLY A 33 1.27 -5.63 -5.35
N LEU A 34 1.61 -6.35 -6.42
CA LEU A 34 0.71 -7.29 -7.08
C LEU A 34 0.22 -8.39 -6.13
N ILE A 35 1.15 -9.06 -5.43
CA ILE A 35 0.81 -10.10 -4.44
C ILE A 35 -0.04 -9.52 -3.31
N SER A 36 0.34 -8.36 -2.78
CA SER A 36 -0.42 -7.67 -1.73
C SER A 36 -1.84 -7.34 -2.18
N GLY A 37 -2.01 -6.88 -3.43
CA GLY A 37 -3.32 -6.58 -4.02
C GLY A 37 -4.19 -7.81 -4.16
N MET A 38 -3.62 -8.95 -4.58
CA MET A 38 -4.34 -10.22 -4.65
C MET A 38 -4.82 -10.69 -3.27
N ILE A 39 -3.93 -10.67 -2.27
CA ILE A 39 -4.28 -11.07 -0.89
C ILE A 39 -5.33 -10.11 -0.31
N CYS A 40 -5.13 -8.80 -0.46
CA CYS A 40 -6.07 -7.78 0.02
C CYS A 40 -7.42 -7.87 -0.67
N GLY A 41 -7.47 -8.36 -1.91
CA GLY A 41 -8.70 -8.64 -2.64
C GLY A 41 -9.34 -9.99 -2.32
N GLY A 42 -8.82 -10.74 -1.34
CA GLY A 42 -9.42 -11.98 -0.85
C GLY A 42 -9.02 -13.25 -1.59
N ASN A 43 -7.89 -13.24 -2.31
CA ASN A 43 -7.28 -14.49 -2.74
C ASN A 43 -6.57 -15.17 -1.55
N ASP A 44 -7.14 -16.26 -1.05
CA ASP A 44 -6.65 -17.00 0.12
C ASP A 44 -6.27 -18.46 -0.19
N ASP A 45 -6.32 -18.85 -1.47
CA ASP A 45 -6.07 -20.22 -1.92
C ASP A 45 -4.84 -20.32 -2.83
N SER A 46 -4.55 -21.51 -3.37
CA SER A 46 -3.37 -21.71 -4.23
C SER A 46 -3.47 -21.09 -5.63
N SER A 47 -4.57 -20.41 -5.98
CA SER A 47 -4.79 -19.82 -7.31
C SER A 47 -3.96 -18.56 -7.57
N TRP A 48 -3.43 -17.91 -6.51
CA TRP A 48 -2.57 -16.72 -6.66
C TRP A 48 -1.37 -16.96 -7.58
N LEU A 49 -0.74 -18.14 -7.52
CA LEU A 49 0.51 -18.38 -8.26
C LEU A 49 0.26 -18.58 -9.77
N PRO A 50 -0.71 -19.40 -10.22
CA PRO A 50 -1.15 -19.39 -11.61
C PRO A 50 -1.58 -18.01 -12.12
N LEU A 51 -2.37 -17.28 -11.33
CA LEU A 51 -2.81 -15.93 -11.70
C LEU A 51 -1.62 -14.96 -11.85
N LEU A 52 -0.62 -15.10 -10.97
CA LEU A 52 0.62 -14.31 -11.05
C LEU A 52 1.39 -14.63 -12.33
N HIS A 53 1.49 -15.90 -12.74
CA HIS A 53 2.10 -16.30 -14.01
C HIS A 53 1.38 -15.66 -15.20
N ASP A 54 0.05 -15.69 -15.21
CA ASP A 54 -0.75 -15.11 -16.30
C ASP A 54 -0.51 -13.60 -16.44
N LEU A 55 -0.35 -12.89 -15.32
CA LEU A 55 -0.18 -11.43 -15.31
C LEU A 55 1.26 -10.97 -15.59
N THR A 56 2.27 -11.79 -15.31
CA THR A 56 3.67 -11.33 -15.27
C THR A 56 4.65 -12.19 -16.06
N ASN A 57 4.22 -13.32 -16.63
CA ASN A 57 5.10 -14.27 -17.32
C ASN A 57 4.38 -15.03 -18.45
N GLU A 58 3.38 -14.42 -19.09
CA GLU A 58 2.61 -15.02 -20.20
C GLU A 58 2.00 -16.40 -19.86
N GLY A 59 1.67 -16.63 -18.59
CA GLY A 59 1.15 -17.91 -18.09
C GLY A 59 2.21 -19.01 -17.92
N MET A 60 3.48 -18.73 -18.23
CA MET A 60 4.58 -19.67 -18.01
C MET A 60 4.96 -19.73 -16.53
N ALA A 61 5.32 -20.92 -16.05
CA ALA A 61 5.80 -21.10 -14.68
C ALA A 61 7.18 -20.45 -14.48
N PHE A 62 7.40 -19.87 -13.30
CA PHE A 62 8.71 -19.35 -12.89
C PHE A 62 9.75 -20.45 -12.64
N GLY A 63 11.02 -20.08 -12.77
CA GLY A 63 12.15 -20.89 -12.28
C GLY A 63 12.02 -21.22 -10.79
N HIS A 64 12.69 -22.29 -10.36
CA HIS A 64 12.52 -22.85 -9.01
C HIS A 64 12.84 -21.83 -7.91
N GLU A 65 13.92 -21.08 -8.07
CA GLU A 65 14.44 -20.09 -7.12
C GLU A 65 13.46 -18.92 -6.96
N LEU A 66 13.02 -18.33 -8.08
CA LEU A 66 12.03 -17.25 -8.07
C LEU A 66 10.69 -17.73 -7.49
N ALA A 67 10.23 -18.92 -7.89
CA ALA A 67 8.99 -19.48 -7.37
C ALA A 67 9.05 -19.75 -5.85
N GLN A 68 10.23 -20.08 -5.31
CA GLN A 68 10.41 -20.25 -3.87
C GLN A 68 10.43 -18.88 -3.15
N ALA A 69 11.14 -17.89 -3.70
CA ALA A 69 11.18 -16.54 -3.16
C ALA A 69 9.78 -15.89 -3.13
N LEU A 70 9.00 -16.02 -4.21
CA LEU A 70 7.63 -15.54 -4.29
C LEU A 70 6.70 -16.20 -3.27
N ARG A 71 6.87 -17.50 -3.01
CA ARG A 71 6.10 -18.18 -1.95
C ARG A 71 6.42 -17.65 -0.56
N LYS A 72 7.70 -17.36 -0.28
CA LYS A 72 8.10 -16.72 0.99
C LYS A 72 7.50 -15.33 1.11
N MET A 73 7.61 -14.50 0.07
CA MET A 73 7.02 -13.16 0.01
C MET A 73 5.50 -13.21 0.25
N HIS A 74 4.79 -14.07 -0.48
CA HIS A 74 3.34 -14.25 -0.29
C HIS A 74 2.99 -14.65 1.15
N SER A 75 3.69 -15.63 1.71
CA SER A 75 3.42 -16.11 3.07
C SER A 75 3.70 -15.03 4.13
N ALA A 76 4.84 -14.33 4.02
CA ALA A 76 5.20 -13.22 4.90
C ALA A 76 4.18 -12.07 4.82
N THR A 77 3.74 -11.73 3.61
CA THR A 77 2.74 -10.68 3.35
C THR A 77 1.38 -11.05 3.95
N SER A 78 0.94 -12.29 3.75
CA SER A 78 -0.30 -12.81 4.32
C SER A 78 -0.27 -12.78 5.85
N ASP A 79 0.81 -13.26 6.46
CA ASP A 79 0.98 -13.25 7.92
C ASP A 79 0.92 -11.81 8.46
N ALA A 80 1.61 -10.87 7.81
CA ALA A 80 1.67 -9.46 8.23
C ALA A 80 0.33 -8.70 8.06
N LEU A 81 -0.47 -9.05 7.05
CA LEU A 81 -1.81 -8.48 6.82
C LEU A 81 -2.87 -8.99 7.83
N GLN A 82 -2.69 -10.22 8.33
CA GLN A 82 -3.57 -10.84 9.33
C GLN A 82 -3.19 -10.45 10.77
N ASP A 83 -1.99 -9.92 10.99
CA ASP A 83 -1.50 -9.56 12.31
C ASP A 83 -2.21 -8.31 12.89
N ASP A 84 -2.69 -8.44 14.14
CA ASP A 84 -3.36 -7.35 14.88
C ASP A 84 -2.39 -6.21 15.29
N GLY A 85 -1.08 -6.44 15.21
CA GLY A 85 0.01 -5.52 15.54
C GLY A 85 0.47 -4.62 14.40
N PHE A 86 -0.22 -4.62 13.24
CA PHE A 86 0.04 -3.70 12.12
C PHE A 86 1.43 -3.84 11.50
N LEU A 87 1.89 -5.08 11.38
CA LEU A 87 3.23 -5.41 10.89
C LEU A 87 3.37 -5.35 9.37
N PHE A 88 2.28 -5.18 8.61
CA PHE A 88 2.34 -4.99 7.17
C PHE A 88 3.19 -3.76 6.81
N GLN A 89 4.18 -3.95 5.94
CA GLN A 89 5.07 -2.92 5.42
C GLN A 89 5.11 -3.01 3.90
N LEU A 90 5.32 -1.87 3.23
CA LEU A 90 5.56 -1.87 1.80
C LEU A 90 6.99 -2.35 1.52
N TYR A 91 7.16 -3.17 0.48
CA TYR A 91 8.46 -3.69 0.10
C TYR A 91 9.12 -2.73 -0.90
N LEU A 92 9.72 -1.69 -0.36
CA LEU A 92 10.36 -0.61 -1.10
C LEU A 92 11.89 -0.75 -1.01
N PRO A 93 12.65 -0.19 -1.98
CA PRO A 93 14.10 -0.17 -1.89
C PRO A 93 14.56 0.66 -0.68
N ASP A 94 15.60 0.19 0.00
CA ASP A 94 16.24 0.85 1.13
C ASP A 94 17.77 0.80 1.01
N GLY A 95 18.45 1.60 1.84
CA GLY A 95 19.92 1.69 1.89
C GLY A 95 20.48 3.04 1.48
N ASP A 96 21.76 3.26 1.79
CA ASP A 96 22.43 4.57 1.64
C ASP A 96 22.55 5.04 0.17
N ASP A 97 22.49 4.12 -0.78
CA ASP A 97 22.61 4.40 -2.22
C ASP A 97 21.25 4.61 -2.92
N VAL A 98 20.12 4.53 -2.19
CA VAL A 98 18.77 4.67 -2.74
C VAL A 98 18.29 6.11 -2.55
N SER A 99 17.96 6.79 -3.65
CA SER A 99 17.45 8.16 -3.57
C SER A 99 15.97 8.23 -3.21
N VAL A 100 15.50 9.39 -2.76
CA VAL A 100 14.07 9.66 -2.55
C VAL A 100 13.25 9.46 -3.84
N PHE A 101 13.84 9.77 -4.99
CA PHE A 101 13.23 9.59 -6.31
C PHE A 101 13.04 8.11 -6.64
N ASP A 102 14.05 7.27 -6.39
CA ASP A 102 13.95 5.81 -6.57
C ASP A 102 12.84 5.22 -5.69
N ARG A 103 12.69 5.71 -4.45
CA ARG A 103 11.63 5.29 -3.53
C ARG A 103 10.25 5.76 -3.97
N ALA A 104 10.14 6.98 -4.50
CA ALA A 104 8.89 7.52 -5.03
C ALA A 104 8.43 6.74 -6.26
N ASP A 105 9.33 6.44 -7.20
CA ASP A 105 9.07 5.61 -8.37
C ASP A 105 8.66 4.18 -7.96
N ALA A 106 9.37 3.59 -6.99
CA ALA A 106 9.03 2.28 -6.45
C ALA A 106 7.66 2.27 -5.76
N LEU A 107 7.29 3.34 -5.06
CA LEU A 107 5.96 3.48 -4.46
C LEU A 107 4.86 3.56 -5.53
N ALA A 108 5.05 4.38 -6.56
CA ALA A 108 4.10 4.46 -7.67
C ALA A 108 3.94 3.10 -8.37
N GLY A 109 5.04 2.40 -8.63
CA GLY A 109 5.04 1.04 -9.16
C GLY A 109 4.30 0.05 -8.25
N TRP A 110 4.57 0.11 -6.95
CA TRP A 110 3.89 -0.71 -5.93
C TRP A 110 2.37 -0.48 -5.96
N VAL A 111 1.93 0.78 -5.96
CA VAL A 111 0.50 1.14 -5.94
C VAL A 111 -0.20 0.71 -7.24
N ASN A 112 0.44 0.90 -8.40
CA ASN A 112 -0.09 0.46 -9.69
C ASN A 112 -0.35 -1.06 -9.69
N HIS A 113 0.63 -1.84 -9.21
CA HIS A 113 0.51 -3.29 -9.18
C HIS A 113 -0.42 -3.79 -8.08
N PHE A 114 -0.51 -3.08 -6.95
CA PHE A 114 -1.53 -3.33 -5.93
C PHE A 114 -2.94 -3.19 -6.50
N LEU A 115 -3.21 -2.11 -7.23
CA LEU A 115 -4.49 -1.87 -7.88
C LEU A 115 -4.80 -2.93 -8.95
N LEU A 116 -3.78 -3.40 -9.70
CA LEU A 116 -3.92 -4.52 -10.63
C LEU A 116 -4.34 -5.80 -9.90
N GLY A 117 -3.62 -6.19 -8.84
CA GLY A 117 -3.92 -7.37 -8.03
C GLY A 117 -5.31 -7.32 -7.40
N LEU A 118 -5.72 -6.14 -6.94
CA LEU A 118 -7.04 -5.90 -6.39
C LEU A 118 -8.13 -6.00 -7.47
N GLY A 119 -7.90 -5.43 -8.65
CA GLY A 119 -8.84 -5.44 -9.77
C GLY A 119 -9.11 -6.83 -10.34
N VAL A 120 -8.10 -7.70 -10.40
CA VAL A 120 -8.26 -9.08 -10.89
C VAL A 120 -8.98 -9.99 -9.90
N THR A 121 -8.87 -9.71 -8.60
CA THR A 121 -9.51 -10.47 -7.52
C THR A 121 -10.92 -9.95 -7.19
N GLN A 122 -11.19 -8.67 -7.46
CA GLN A 122 -12.49 -8.03 -7.22
C GLN A 122 -13.12 -7.50 -8.53
N PRO A 123 -13.92 -8.33 -9.26
CA PRO A 123 -14.52 -7.95 -10.54
C PRO A 123 -15.53 -6.79 -10.50
N LYS A 124 -15.90 -6.32 -9.30
CA LYS A 124 -16.83 -5.20 -9.07
C LYS A 124 -16.17 -4.08 -8.28
N LEU A 125 -14.85 -3.92 -8.41
CA LEU A 125 -14.08 -2.90 -7.70
C LEU A 125 -14.60 -1.47 -7.97
N ASP A 126 -15.15 -1.23 -9.17
CA ASP A 126 -15.82 0.01 -9.58
C ASP A 126 -17.08 0.35 -8.77
N LYS A 127 -17.66 -0.63 -8.08
CA LYS A 127 -18.89 -0.48 -7.29
C LYS A 127 -18.63 -0.37 -5.80
N VAL A 128 -17.37 -0.40 -5.38
CA VAL A 128 -17.00 -0.24 -3.97
C VAL A 128 -17.19 1.23 -3.60
N THR A 129 -17.94 1.46 -2.53
CA THR A 129 -18.30 2.80 -2.04
C THR A 129 -17.89 2.99 -0.58
N GLY A 130 -17.94 4.23 -0.08
CA GLY A 130 -17.55 4.54 1.29
C GLY A 130 -16.03 4.64 1.43
N GLU A 131 -15.54 4.46 2.65
CA GLU A 131 -14.12 4.71 2.97
C GLU A 131 -13.15 3.88 2.11
N THR A 132 -13.49 2.64 1.79
CA THR A 132 -12.65 1.78 0.93
C THR A 132 -12.65 2.24 -0.53
N GLY A 133 -13.80 2.72 -1.03
CA GLY A 133 -13.90 3.28 -2.39
C GLY A 133 -13.06 4.56 -2.53
N GLU A 134 -13.17 5.47 -1.55
CA GLU A 134 -12.34 6.69 -1.48
C GLU A 134 -10.85 6.35 -1.42
N ALA A 135 -10.46 5.38 -0.59
CA ALA A 135 -9.06 4.94 -0.52
C ALA A 135 -8.56 4.37 -1.86
N ILE A 136 -9.37 3.59 -2.59
CA ILE A 136 -9.01 3.08 -3.91
C ILE A 136 -8.84 4.22 -4.93
N ASP A 137 -9.71 5.23 -4.89
CA ASP A 137 -9.60 6.39 -5.77
C ASP A 137 -8.35 7.24 -5.45
N ASP A 138 -8.01 7.39 -4.16
CA ASP A 138 -6.78 8.05 -3.74
C ASP A 138 -5.55 7.27 -4.21
N LEU A 139 -5.55 5.93 -4.08
CA LEU A 139 -4.47 5.09 -4.60
C LEU A 139 -4.31 5.26 -6.12
N ARG A 140 -5.40 5.41 -6.89
CA ARG A 140 -5.32 5.69 -8.34
C ARG A 140 -4.65 7.03 -8.62
N ASN A 141 -4.90 8.05 -7.79
CA ASN A 141 -4.24 9.35 -7.91
C ASN A 141 -2.75 9.25 -7.54
N ILE A 142 -2.41 8.53 -6.48
CA ILE A 142 -1.02 8.29 -6.03
C ILE A 142 -0.21 7.53 -7.09
N ALA A 143 -0.82 6.53 -7.74
CA ALA A 143 -0.20 5.79 -8.84
C ALA A 143 0.21 6.65 -10.05
N GLN A 144 -0.39 7.84 -10.18
CA GLN A 144 -0.11 8.81 -11.26
C GLN A 144 0.67 10.04 -10.75
N LEU A 145 1.04 10.05 -9.48
CA LEU A 145 1.72 11.18 -8.87
C LEU A 145 3.15 11.23 -9.38
N GLY A 146 3.55 12.38 -9.89
CA GLY A 146 4.95 12.72 -10.15
C GLY A 146 5.46 13.66 -9.07
N TYR A 147 6.77 13.75 -8.93
CA TYR A 147 7.45 14.74 -8.12
C TYR A 147 8.12 15.79 -9.02
N ASP A 148 8.35 16.97 -8.47
CA ASP A 148 9.20 17.97 -9.11
C ASP A 148 10.66 17.69 -8.70
N GLU A 149 11.55 17.50 -9.68
CA GLU A 149 12.97 17.26 -9.42
C GLU A 149 13.68 18.50 -8.83
N ASP A 150 13.06 19.69 -8.99
CA ASP A 150 13.57 20.95 -8.46
C ASP A 150 13.08 21.26 -7.02
N GLU A 151 12.21 20.42 -6.44
CA GLU A 151 11.75 20.54 -5.05
C GLU A 151 12.86 20.20 -4.04
N ASP A 152 12.70 20.71 -2.81
CA ASP A 152 13.60 20.40 -1.71
C ASP A 152 13.52 18.89 -1.37
N GLN A 153 14.66 18.21 -1.39
CA GLN A 153 14.71 16.76 -1.19
C GLN A 153 14.28 16.35 0.23
N GLU A 154 14.56 17.16 1.26
CA GLU A 154 14.13 16.85 2.62
C GLU A 154 12.60 16.99 2.73
N GLU A 155 12.00 18.00 2.08
CA GLU A 155 10.55 18.17 2.02
C GLU A 155 9.87 17.02 1.25
N LEU A 156 10.47 16.58 0.15
CA LEU A 156 10.00 15.45 -0.64
C LEU A 156 10.08 14.14 0.17
N GLU A 157 11.17 13.90 0.90
CA GLU A 157 11.33 12.74 1.78
C GLU A 157 10.24 12.70 2.85
N MET A 158 10.00 13.82 3.54
CA MET A 158 8.95 13.89 4.55
C MET A 158 7.56 13.63 3.96
N SER A 159 7.29 14.16 2.77
CA SER A 159 6.01 13.96 2.07
C SER A 159 5.85 12.52 1.61
N LEU A 160 6.93 11.91 1.12
CA LEU A 160 6.94 10.51 0.68
C LEU A 160 6.63 9.56 1.84
N GLU A 161 7.22 9.76 3.02
CA GLU A 161 6.92 8.92 4.20
C GLU A 161 5.44 8.98 4.60
N GLU A 162 4.80 10.16 4.50
CA GLU A 162 3.38 10.31 4.76
C GLU A 162 2.51 9.55 3.75
N ILE A 163 2.90 9.57 2.47
CA ILE A 163 2.19 8.85 1.40
C ILE A 163 2.40 7.34 1.56
N ILE A 164 3.62 6.87 1.88
CA ILE A 164 3.92 5.46 2.17
C ILE A 164 3.00 4.94 3.28
N GLU A 165 2.87 5.70 4.37
CA GLU A 165 2.01 5.31 5.49
C GLU A 165 0.53 5.32 5.08
N TYR A 166 0.09 6.29 4.29
CA TYR A 166 -1.28 6.31 3.75
C TYR A 166 -1.57 5.05 2.92
N VAL A 167 -0.66 4.70 2.00
CA VAL A 167 -0.79 3.52 1.14
C VAL A 167 -0.84 2.24 1.97
N ARG A 168 -0.03 2.13 3.02
CA ARG A 168 -0.02 1.01 3.96
C ARG A 168 -1.38 0.84 4.67
N VAL A 169 -1.96 1.94 5.15
CA VAL A 169 -3.28 1.94 5.80
C VAL A 169 -4.40 1.64 4.80
N ALA A 170 -4.33 2.18 3.58
CA ALA A 170 -5.30 1.90 2.52
C ALA A 170 -5.31 0.42 2.13
N ALA A 171 -4.14 -0.22 2.06
CA ALA A 171 -4.02 -1.66 1.82
C ALA A 171 -4.67 -2.48 2.95
N LEU A 172 -4.42 -2.14 4.21
CA LEU A 172 -5.05 -2.79 5.37
C LEU A 172 -6.58 -2.61 5.38
N LEU A 173 -7.09 -1.44 4.97
CA LEU A 173 -8.52 -1.18 4.83
C LEU A 173 -9.14 -2.03 3.71
N CYS A 174 -8.47 -2.14 2.57
CA CYS A 174 -8.90 -3.02 1.48
C CYS A 174 -8.96 -4.47 1.95
N HIS A 175 -7.90 -4.97 2.61
CA HIS A 175 -7.86 -6.31 3.18
C HIS A 175 -9.04 -6.54 4.14
N ASP A 176 -9.26 -5.67 5.13
CA ASP A 176 -10.39 -5.79 6.06
C ASP A 176 -11.74 -5.84 5.32
N THR A 177 -11.90 -5.03 4.27
CA THR A 177 -13.16 -4.93 3.51
C THR A 177 -13.47 -6.18 2.70
N PHE A 178 -12.47 -6.78 2.06
CA PHE A 178 -12.70 -7.87 1.10
C PHE A 178 -12.48 -9.27 1.68
N THR A 179 -11.73 -9.41 2.78
CA THR A 179 -11.50 -10.72 3.43
C THR A 179 -12.45 -10.98 4.60
N HIS A 180 -13.06 -9.93 5.16
CA HIS A 180 -14.06 -10.08 6.21
C HIS A 180 -15.43 -9.64 5.69
N PRO A 181 -16.43 -10.54 5.61
CA PRO A 181 -17.75 -10.16 5.16
C PRO A 181 -18.31 -9.07 6.10
N GLN A 182 -18.68 -7.93 5.51
CA GLN A 182 -19.36 -6.85 6.23
C GLN A 182 -20.63 -7.44 6.89
N PRO A 183 -20.72 -7.41 8.22
CA PRO A 183 -21.87 -7.97 8.91
C PRO A 183 -23.12 -7.18 8.51
N THR A 184 -24.18 -7.87 8.13
CA THR A 184 -25.44 -7.29 7.67
C THR A 184 -26.23 -6.58 8.78
N ALA A 185 -25.78 -6.69 10.04
CA ALA A 185 -26.41 -6.07 11.19
C ALA A 185 -25.85 -4.63 11.44
N PRO A 186 -26.71 -3.59 11.52
CA PRO A 186 -26.30 -2.19 11.69
C PRO A 186 -25.41 -1.93 12.91
N GLU A 187 -25.62 -2.66 14.01
CA GLU A 187 -24.84 -2.51 15.25
C GLU A 187 -23.40 -3.03 15.13
N VAL A 188 -23.16 -3.98 14.23
CA VAL A 188 -21.84 -4.56 14.00
C VAL A 188 -21.08 -3.73 12.97
N GLN A 189 -21.77 -3.19 11.95
CA GLN A 189 -21.22 -2.18 11.02
C GLN A 189 -20.72 -0.94 11.78
N ASN A 190 -21.51 -0.43 12.72
CA ASN A 190 -21.10 0.75 13.50
C ASN A 190 -19.89 0.44 14.42
N ARG A 191 -19.77 -0.79 14.94
CA ARG A 191 -18.60 -1.24 15.69
C ARG A 191 -17.35 -1.40 14.83
N LEU A 192 -17.47 -1.96 13.63
CA LEU A 192 -16.36 -2.08 12.68
C LEU A 192 -15.91 -0.73 12.16
N TYR A 193 -16.85 0.16 11.81
CA TYR A 193 -16.57 1.56 11.51
C TYR A 193 -15.81 2.24 12.65
N THR A 194 -16.26 2.06 13.90
CA THR A 194 -15.56 2.63 15.07
C THR A 194 -14.19 1.99 15.28
N LYS A 195 -14.02 0.69 15.02
CA LYS A 195 -12.74 -0.02 15.12
C LYS A 195 -11.78 0.45 14.05
N ASN A 196 -12.21 0.55 12.78
CA ASN A 196 -11.42 1.00 11.64
C ASN A 196 -11.10 2.50 11.73
N LYS A 197 -12.04 3.31 12.23
CA LYS A 197 -11.78 4.71 12.57
C LYS A 197 -10.79 4.85 13.70
N LYS A 198 -10.92 4.09 14.80
CA LYS A 198 -9.91 4.07 15.87
C LYS A 198 -8.58 3.51 15.40
N ARG A 199 -8.58 2.58 14.44
CA ARG A 199 -7.41 1.98 13.81
C ARG A 199 -6.65 3.04 13.00
N LYS A 200 -7.37 3.76 12.14
CA LYS A 200 -6.88 4.93 11.40
C LYS A 200 -6.41 6.04 12.35
N GLU A 201 -7.20 6.37 13.37
CA GLU A 201 -6.85 7.39 14.37
C GLU A 201 -5.65 6.99 15.24
N SER A 202 -5.54 5.74 15.68
CA SER A 202 -4.41 5.26 16.50
C SER A 202 -3.10 5.34 15.73
N VAL A 203 -3.11 4.85 14.48
CA VAL A 203 -1.95 4.89 13.58
C VAL A 203 -1.60 6.34 13.23
N MET A 204 -2.59 7.20 13.00
CA MET A 204 -2.36 8.63 12.73
C MET A 204 -2.06 9.47 13.99
N SER A 205 -2.32 9.00 15.21
CA SER A 205 -2.42 9.91 16.38
C SER A 205 -1.12 10.28 17.06
N GLU A 206 -0.09 9.44 17.04
CA GLU A 206 1.12 9.73 17.83
C GLU A 206 2.21 10.43 17.02
N ILE A 207 2.38 10.05 15.75
CA ILE A 207 3.37 10.67 14.87
C ILE A 207 2.75 11.86 14.11
N SER A 208 1.58 11.70 13.46
CA SER A 208 1.03 12.75 12.60
C SER A 208 0.39 13.94 13.35
N ARG A 209 -0.11 13.79 14.58
CA ARG A 209 -0.71 14.94 15.30
C ARG A 209 0.33 15.96 15.75
N GLN A 210 1.49 15.53 16.24
CA GLN A 210 2.54 16.47 16.64
C GLN A 210 3.16 17.16 15.42
N GLU A 211 3.34 16.42 14.34
CA GLU A 211 3.84 16.92 13.06
C GLU A 211 2.86 17.91 12.41
N PHE A 212 1.56 17.56 12.34
CA PHE A 212 0.51 18.44 11.82
C PHE A 212 0.38 19.72 12.65
N GLN A 213 0.49 19.64 13.98
CA GLN A 213 0.47 20.82 14.84
C GLN A 213 1.72 21.69 14.65
N ARG A 214 2.90 21.07 14.47
CA ARG A 214 4.15 21.79 14.12
C ARG A 214 4.02 22.50 12.77
N ARG A 215 3.57 21.81 11.72
CA ARG A 215 3.40 22.37 10.36
C ARG A 215 2.34 23.47 10.32
N ARG A 216 1.21 23.29 11.02
CA ARG A 216 0.19 24.34 11.18
C ARG A 216 0.75 25.58 11.88
N GLN A 217 1.55 25.40 12.93
CA GLN A 217 2.14 26.50 13.68
C GLN A 217 3.18 27.27 12.83
N ALA A 218 4.02 26.56 12.09
CA ALA A 218 4.98 27.15 11.16
C ALA A 218 4.28 27.96 10.05
N LEU A 219 3.17 27.45 9.51
CA LEU A 219 2.36 28.17 8.52
C LEU A 219 1.76 29.46 9.10
N VAL A 220 1.24 29.42 10.33
CA VAL A 220 0.67 30.58 11.01
C VAL A 220 1.72 31.66 11.28
N GLU A 221 2.96 31.28 11.58
CA GLU A 221 4.07 32.21 11.82
C GLU A 221 4.52 32.97 10.55
N GLN A 222 4.29 32.39 9.38
CA GLN A 222 4.61 33.00 8.08
C GLN A 222 3.46 33.85 7.52
N MET A 223 2.26 33.79 8.11
CA MET A 223 1.08 34.51 7.65
C MET A 223 0.99 35.93 8.22
N GLN A 224 0.51 36.88 7.41
CA GLN A 224 0.26 38.24 7.90
C GLN A 224 -0.92 38.26 8.89
N PRO A 225 -0.87 39.09 9.95
CA PRO A 225 -1.95 39.21 10.91
C PRO A 225 -3.31 39.51 10.24
N GLY A 226 -4.32 38.66 10.52
CA GLY A 226 -5.65 38.76 9.92
C GLY A 226 -5.87 37.92 8.66
N SER A 227 -4.87 37.14 8.22
CA SER A 227 -4.98 36.21 7.08
C SER A 227 -5.59 34.87 7.49
N ALA A 228 -6.27 34.19 6.55
CA ALA A 228 -6.79 32.83 6.73
C ALA A 228 -6.31 31.93 5.58
N ALA A 229 -5.81 30.74 5.90
CA ALA A 229 -5.45 29.73 4.92
C ALA A 229 -6.68 28.84 4.66
N LEU A 230 -7.18 28.85 3.43
CA LEU A 230 -8.28 28.00 2.99
C LEU A 230 -7.68 26.79 2.28
N ILE A 231 -7.65 25.64 2.96
CA ILE A 231 -7.29 24.37 2.34
C ILE A 231 -8.55 23.86 1.64
N PHE A 232 -8.56 23.92 0.31
CA PHE A 232 -9.62 23.32 -0.48
C PHE A 232 -9.38 21.81 -0.55
N CYS A 233 -10.10 21.03 0.26
CA CYS A 233 -10.27 19.61 -0.04
C CYS A 233 -10.91 19.52 -1.43
N CYS A 234 -10.20 18.93 -2.38
CA CYS A 234 -10.66 18.80 -3.75
C CYS A 234 -11.87 17.84 -3.77
N THR A 235 -13.07 18.40 -3.69
CA THR A 235 -14.31 17.66 -3.96
C THR A 235 -14.49 17.67 -5.48
N ARG A 236 -14.00 16.62 -6.17
CA ARG A 236 -14.29 16.47 -7.60
C ARG A 236 -15.79 16.30 -7.78
N SER A 237 -16.40 17.34 -8.32
CA SER A 237 -17.79 17.39 -8.73
C SER A 237 -17.90 16.74 -10.11
N ASN A 238 -18.70 15.68 -10.22
CA ASN A 238 -19.01 15.01 -11.49
C ASN A 238 -19.59 15.99 -12.53
N THR A 239 -19.05 15.94 -13.75
CA THR A 239 -19.75 16.25 -14.99
C THR A 239 -19.43 15.18 -16.02
#